data_AF-A0A7V6XP19-F1
#
_entry.id   AF-A0A7V6XP19-F1
#
_cell.length_a   1.000
_cell.length_b   1.000
_cell.length_c   1.000
_cell.angle_alpha   90.00
_cell.angle_beta   90.00
_cell.angle_gamma   90.00
#
_symmetry.space_group_name_H-M   'P 1'
#
loop_
_entity.id
_entity.type
_entity.pdbx_description
1 polymer ?
#
loop_
_entity_poly.entity_id
_entity_poly.type
_entity_poly.pdbx_seq_one_letter_code
_entity_poly.pdbx_strand_id
1 'polypeptide(L)' 'YTLEDGSWVCMRPSGTEPKIKFYFGVKRDSLAESENWLIELKSAVMKEIENIIN' A
#
# COMPACT_ATOMS: atom_id res chain seq x y z
N TYR A 1 -3.91 -2.24 8.07
CA TYR A 1 -4.75 -3.40 7.78
C TYR A 1 -3.87 -4.49 7.20
N THR A 2 -4.08 -5.73 7.62
CA THR A 2 -3.33 -6.90 7.14
C THR A 2 -4.31 -7.83 6.44
N LEU A 3 -3.95 -8.26 5.24
CA LEU A 3 -4.71 -9.17 4.39
C LEU A 3 -4.42 -10.63 4.77
N GLU A 4 -5.31 -11.54 4.37
CA GLU A 4 -5.20 -12.97 4.67
C GLU A 4 -3.91 -13.60 4.11
N ASP A 5 -3.41 -13.07 3.00
CA ASP A 5 -2.16 -13.50 2.35
C ASP A 5 -0.88 -12.96 3.04
N GLY A 6 -1.04 -12.22 4.15
CA GLY A 6 0.05 -11.59 4.89
C GLY A 6 0.56 -10.27 4.31
N SER A 7 0.00 -9.80 3.20
CA SER A 7 0.24 -8.44 2.71
C SER A 7 -0.43 -7.42 3.64
N TRP A 8 0.07 -6.19 3.67
CA TRP A 8 -0.47 -5.16 4.55
C TRP A 8 -0.32 -3.75 4.00
N VAL A 9 -1.21 -2.88 4.47
CA VAL A 9 -1.20 -1.44 4.17
C VAL A 9 -1.41 -0.64 5.46
N CYS A 10 -0.71 0.48 5.59
CA CYS A 10 -0.88 1.43 6.68
C CYS A 10 -0.93 2.85 6.11
N MET A 11 -1.84 3.67 6.63
CA MET A 11 -1.89 5.10 6.35
C MET A 11 -1.74 5.87 7.66
N ARG A 12 -1.00 6.97 7.63
CA ARG A 12 -0.88 7.87 8.78
C ARG A 12 -0.73 9.32 8.36
N PRO A 13 -1.29 10.29 9.09
CA PRO A 13 -0.94 11.68 8.90
C PRO A 13 0.55 11.89 9.25
N SER A 14 1.22 12.74 8.48
CA SER A 14 2.55 13.22 8.82
C SER A 14 2.46 14.22 9.97
N GLY A 15 3.39 14.13 10.93
CA GLY A 15 3.42 15.04 12.09
C GLY A 15 4.03 16.41 11.80
N THR A 16 4.69 16.59 10.65
CA THR A 16 5.47 17.81 10.33
C THR A 16 4.99 18.55 9.09
N GLU A 17 4.17 17.91 8.24
CA GLU A 17 3.70 18.48 6.98
C GLU A 17 2.23 18.05 6.76
N PRO A 18 1.42 18.84 6.03
CA PRO A 18 0.02 18.48 5.73
C PRO A 18 -0.03 17.40 4.64
N LYS A 19 0.46 16.20 4.96
CA LYS A 19 0.54 15.04 4.05
C LYS A 19 0.11 13.76 4.77
N ILE A 20 -0.46 12.81 4.03
CA ILE A 20 -0.69 11.44 4.51
C ILE A 20 0.41 10.54 3.94
N LYS A 21 1.00 9.69 4.79
CA LYS A 21 2.02 8.69 4.41
C LYS A 21 1.37 7.32 4.30
N PHE A 22 1.61 6.66 3.18
CA PHE A 22 1.16 5.29 2.94
C PHE A 22 2.35 4.33 2.96
N TYR A 23 2.18 3.21 3.63
CA TYR A 23 3.14 2.13 3.73
C TYR A 23 2.49 0.85 3.24
N PHE A 24 3.25 0.07 2.48
CA PHE A 24 2.81 -1.18 1.88
C PHE A 24 3.86 -2.23 2.16
N GLY A 25 3.42 -3.46 2.43
CA GLY A 25 4.28 -4.63 2.51
C GLY A 25 3.56 -5.84 1.98
N VAL A 26 4.33 -6.78 1.43
CA VAL A 26 3.81 -8.00 0.81
C VAL A 26 4.67 -9.18 1.25
N LYS A 27 4.10 -10.38 1.21
CA LYS A 27 4.81 -11.61 1.54
C LYS A 27 4.65 -12.60 0.40
N ARG A 28 5.73 -12.89 -0.33
CA ARG A 28 5.76 -13.86 -1.45
C ARG A 28 6.99 -14.77 -1.35
N ASP A 29 6.96 -15.84 -2.12
CA ASP A 29 7.99 -16.89 -2.08
C ASP A 29 9.28 -16.48 -2.81
N SER A 30 9.22 -15.44 -3.66
CA SER A 30 10.38 -14.87 -4.32
C SER A 30 10.39 -13.34 -4.28
N LEU A 31 11.58 -12.76 -4.48
CA LEU A 31 11.76 -11.32 -4.59
C LEU A 31 11.00 -10.76 -5.80
N ALA A 32 11.09 -11.42 -6.96
CA ALA A 32 10.41 -10.99 -8.18
C ALA A 32 8.88 -10.96 -8.00
N GLU A 33 8.30 -11.98 -7.36
CA GLU A 33 6.87 -11.96 -7.02
C GLU A 33 6.53 -10.87 -6.02
N SER A 34 7.39 -10.65 -5.02
CA SER A 34 7.20 -9.57 -4.04
C SER A 34 7.18 -8.20 -4.70
N GLU A 35 8.09 -7.95 -5.64
CA GLU A 35 8.17 -6.68 -6.37
C GLU A 35 6.93 -6.46 -7.24
N ASN A 36 6.52 -7.46 -8.02
CA ASN A 36 5.32 -7.39 -8.85
C ASN A 36 4.06 -7.15 -8.01
N TRP A 37 3.88 -7.94 -6.94
CA TRP A 37 2.70 -7.82 -6.08
C TRP A 37 2.66 -6.49 -5.33
N LEU A 38 3.82 -5.97 -4.91
CA LEU A 38 3.90 -4.67 -4.26
C LEU A 38 3.46 -3.54 -5.20
N ILE A 39 3.84 -3.61 -6.48
CA ILE A 39 3.41 -2.64 -7.50
C ILE A 39 1.90 -2.70 -7.68
N GLU A 40 1.33 -3.90 -7.82
CA GLU A 40 -0.10 -4.09 -8.01
C GLU A 40 -0.91 -3.59 -6.81
N LEU A 41 -0.55 -4.03 -5.59
CA LEU A 41 -1.23 -3.62 -4.36
C LEU A 41 -1.18 -2.09 -4.18
N LYS A 42 0.00 -1.49 -4.35
CA LYS A 42 0.16 -0.04 -4.25
C LYS A 42 -0.73 0.67 -5.27
N SER A 43 -0.73 0.21 -6.53
CA SER A 43 -1.48 0.85 -7.61
C SER A 43 -2.99 0.76 -7.37
N ALA A 44 -3.48 -0.41 -6.94
CA ALA A 44 -4.88 -0.62 -6.62
C ALA A 44 -5.35 0.30 -5.48
N VAL A 45 -4.60 0.33 -4.36
CA VAL A 45 -4.98 1.15 -3.20
C VAL A 45 -4.95 2.65 -3.54
N MET A 46 -3.91 3.10 -4.25
CA MET A 46 -3.79 4.53 -4.60
C MET A 46 -4.90 4.97 -5.57
N LYS A 47 -5.31 4.10 -6.50
CA LYS A 47 -6.45 4.37 -7.39
C LYS A 47 -7.76 4.55 -6.61
N GLU A 48 -8.03 3.70 -5.62
CA GLU A 48 -9.22 3.87 -4.78
C GLU A 48 -9.18 5.17 -3.95
N ILE A 49 -7.99 5.55 -3.46
CA ILE A 49 -7.81 6.83 -2.77
C ILE A 49 -8.12 8.01 -3.70
N GLU A 50 -7.63 7.98 -4.94
CA GLU A 50 -7.92 9.01 -5.94
C GLU A 50 -9.42 9.10 -6.24
N ASN A 51 -10.12 7.96 -6.35
CA ASN A 51 -11.58 7.93 -6.57
C ASN A 51 -12.39 8.51 -5.39
N ILE A 52 -11.85 8.49 -4.17
CA ILE A 52 -12.52 9.04 -2.98
C ILE A 52 -12.28 10.55 -2.85
N ILE A 53 -11.12 11.02 -3.32
CA ILE A 53 -10.73 12.44 -3.22
C ILE A 53 -11.36 13.27 -4.34
N ASN A 54 -11.60 12.67 -5.51
CA ASN A 54 -12.25 13.30 -6.67
C ASN A 54 -13.77 13.21 -6.59
#